data_AF-A0A261A579-F1
#
_entry.id   AF-A0A261A579-F1
#
_cell.length_a   1.000
_cell.length_b   1.000
_cell.length_c   1.000
_cell.angle_alpha   90.00
_cell.angle_beta   90.00
_cell.angle_gamma   90.00
#
_symmetry.space_group_name_H-M   'P 1'
#
loop_
_entity.id
_entity.type
_entity.pdbx_description
1 polymer ?
#
loop_
_entity_poly.entity_id
_entity_poly.type
_entity_poly.pdbx_seq_one_letter_code
_entity_poly.pdbx_strand_id
1 'polypeptide(L)'
;MSTSALVAKSVPLKQALEFQTLHSEAYFAVNRAFRKVKKLKIEILNTDATTQVYFVQNSGTKNPNVAVEMMRFVLSKARKVTQLELYFEDVNLKVLNRMLDEVVKSENVQLETLRVKRRHAGQSVTKIGDVIRANASTLREITRVGISEASHGFTDKIRLDRFGCMSFDLGFQPTPHQVPLHMIRITESGAKFDNFSYTSFSGFDPSDEIVQNMLDGAEVKTLKLTMMNAPMIAPRPGYMIGKIRRVERVELVEIVAEPQRINKLFGIRHIFEKVFPNCHDLLFLQQWD
;
A
#
# COMPACT_ATOMS: atom_id res chain seq x y z
N MET A 1 27.96 -3.41 -14.87
CA MET A 1 26.96 -4.10 -14.03
C MET A 1 27.39 -5.55 -13.87
N SER A 2 27.63 -6.05 -12.64
CA SER A 2 28.23 -7.38 -12.46
C SER A 2 27.22 -8.51 -12.73
N THR A 3 27.69 -9.56 -13.42
CA THR A 3 26.98 -10.81 -13.74
C THR A 3 26.23 -11.43 -12.55
N SER A 4 26.71 -11.25 -11.32
CA SER A 4 26.03 -11.68 -10.10
C SER A 4 24.66 -11.02 -9.84
N ALA A 5 24.43 -9.80 -10.33
CA ALA A 5 23.16 -9.09 -10.18
C ALA A 5 22.09 -9.58 -11.18
N LEU A 6 22.53 -10.17 -12.29
CA LEU A 6 21.66 -10.82 -13.29
C LEU A 6 21.22 -12.21 -12.81
N VAL A 7 22.13 -12.98 -12.19
CA VAL A 7 21.83 -14.31 -11.63
C VAL A 7 20.76 -14.25 -10.52
N ALA A 8 20.80 -13.22 -9.66
CA ALA A 8 19.77 -13.01 -8.64
C ALA A 8 18.38 -12.63 -9.21
N LYS A 9 18.33 -12.14 -10.46
CA LYS A 9 17.08 -11.87 -11.18
C LYS A 9 16.59 -13.06 -12.01
N SER A 10 17.46 -14.03 -12.32
CA SER A 10 17.18 -15.08 -13.31
C SER A 10 17.24 -16.52 -12.81
N VAL A 11 17.66 -16.78 -11.56
CA VAL A 11 17.66 -18.13 -10.98
C VAL A 11 16.51 -18.24 -9.98
N PRO A 12 15.48 -19.07 -10.24
CA PRO A 12 14.45 -19.37 -9.26
C PRO A 12 15.11 -19.82 -7.95
N LEU A 13 14.67 -19.29 -6.80
CA LEU A 13 15.10 -19.66 -5.44
C LEU A 13 15.24 -21.18 -5.27
N LYS A 14 14.37 -21.96 -5.91
CA LYS A 14 14.45 -23.42 -5.93
C LYS A 14 15.78 -23.93 -6.50
N GLN A 15 16.21 -23.42 -7.65
CA GLN A 15 17.52 -23.73 -8.22
C GLN A 15 18.65 -23.17 -7.35
N ALA A 16 18.51 -21.97 -6.77
CA ALA A 16 19.52 -21.43 -5.86
C ALA A 16 19.71 -22.28 -4.59
N LEU A 17 18.63 -22.89 -4.07
CA LEU A 17 18.65 -23.85 -2.97
C LEU A 17 19.29 -25.19 -3.41
N GLU A 18 19.03 -25.65 -4.63
CA GLU A 18 19.67 -26.84 -5.22
C GLU A 18 21.16 -26.62 -5.52
N PHE A 19 21.58 -25.41 -5.92
CA PHE A 19 22.99 -25.08 -6.16
C PHE A 19 23.85 -25.05 -4.89
N GLN A 20 23.25 -24.84 -3.72
CA GLN A 20 23.98 -24.86 -2.45
C GLN A 20 24.52 -26.23 -2.07
N THR A 21 23.94 -27.31 -2.61
CA THR A 21 24.33 -28.68 -2.28
C THR A 21 25.39 -29.26 -3.21
N LEU A 22 25.72 -28.55 -4.31
CA LEU A 22 26.64 -29.06 -5.34
C LEU A 22 28.12 -28.90 -4.94
N HIS A 23 28.56 -27.71 -4.55
CA HIS A 23 29.93 -27.45 -4.05
C HIS A 23 30.05 -26.12 -3.30
N SER A 24 31.13 -25.94 -2.54
CA SER A 24 31.37 -24.81 -1.65
C SER A 24 31.36 -23.45 -2.35
N GLU A 25 31.91 -23.34 -3.56
CA GLU A 25 31.91 -22.07 -4.32
C GLU A 25 30.51 -21.64 -4.76
N ALA A 26 29.68 -22.58 -5.19
CA ALA A 26 28.28 -22.31 -5.53
C ALA A 26 27.51 -21.82 -4.30
N TYR A 27 27.75 -22.45 -3.14
CA TYR A 27 27.20 -22.01 -1.86
C TYR A 27 27.60 -20.54 -1.53
N PHE A 28 28.87 -20.19 -1.67
CA PHE A 28 29.33 -18.82 -1.41
C PHE A 28 28.78 -17.80 -2.41
N ALA A 29 28.68 -18.17 -3.69
CA ALA A 29 28.14 -17.32 -4.75
C ALA A 29 26.67 -16.98 -4.50
N VAL A 30 25.85 -17.99 -4.19
CA VAL A 30 24.43 -17.83 -3.84
C VAL A 30 24.27 -16.92 -2.62
N ASN A 31 25.00 -17.19 -1.53
CA ASN A 31 24.91 -16.36 -0.33
C ASN A 31 25.32 -14.90 -0.58
N ARG A 32 26.35 -14.66 -1.39
CA ARG A 32 26.78 -13.30 -1.75
C ARG A 32 25.71 -12.57 -2.56
N ALA A 33 24.99 -13.27 -3.42
CA ALA A 33 23.87 -12.70 -4.18
C ALA A 33 22.72 -12.29 -3.25
N PHE A 34 22.28 -13.19 -2.35
CA PHE A 34 21.18 -12.91 -1.44
C PHE A 34 21.48 -11.82 -0.40
N ARG A 35 22.74 -11.67 0.04
CA ARG A 35 23.15 -10.56 0.92
C ARG A 35 22.83 -9.18 0.37
N LYS A 36 22.76 -9.02 -0.96
CA LYS A 36 22.48 -7.75 -1.64
C LYS A 36 20.99 -7.52 -1.90
N VAL A 37 20.12 -8.46 -1.55
CA VAL A 37 18.67 -8.33 -1.73
C VAL A 37 18.16 -7.26 -0.79
N LYS A 38 17.63 -6.18 -1.37
CA LYS A 38 16.97 -5.08 -0.65
C LYS A 38 15.45 -5.11 -0.79
N LYS A 39 14.95 -5.72 -1.86
CA LYS A 39 13.52 -5.79 -2.18
C LYS A 39 13.05 -7.21 -2.01
N LEU A 40 11.94 -7.40 -1.31
CA LEU A 40 11.20 -8.64 -1.17
C LEU A 40 9.89 -8.56 -1.94
N LYS A 41 9.68 -9.49 -2.87
CA LYS A 41 8.45 -9.56 -3.68
C LYS A 41 7.71 -10.85 -3.34
N ILE A 42 6.44 -10.72 -2.97
CA ILE A 42 5.53 -11.83 -2.68
C ILE A 42 4.34 -11.72 -3.61
N GLU A 43 4.02 -12.80 -4.32
CA GLU A 43 2.85 -12.87 -5.17
C GLU A 43 2.04 -14.13 -4.85
N ILE A 44 0.72 -14.01 -4.68
CA ILE A 44 -0.18 -15.14 -4.53
C ILE A 44 -1.19 -15.08 -5.66
N LEU A 45 -1.07 -15.99 -6.61
CA LEU A 45 -1.87 -16.03 -7.83
C LEU A 45 -2.83 -17.22 -7.79
N ASN A 46 -4.07 -17.01 -8.24
CA ASN A 46 -4.98 -18.11 -8.51
C ASN A 46 -4.77 -18.56 -9.95
N THR A 47 -4.40 -19.81 -10.17
CA THR A 47 -4.33 -20.39 -11.52
C THR A 47 -5.68 -20.91 -12.01
N ASP A 48 -6.52 -21.34 -11.07
CA ASP A 48 -7.92 -21.75 -11.26
C ASP A 48 -8.69 -21.51 -9.93
N ALA A 49 -9.95 -21.95 -9.82
CA ALA A 49 -10.78 -21.69 -8.63
C ALA A 49 -10.27 -22.37 -7.34
N THR A 50 -9.35 -23.34 -7.43
CA THR A 50 -8.94 -24.19 -6.30
C THR A 50 -7.43 -24.25 -6.06
N THR A 51 -6.62 -23.83 -7.04
CA THR A 51 -5.16 -23.95 -7.04
C THR A 51 -4.52 -22.58 -6.97
N GLN A 52 -3.76 -22.40 -5.90
CA GLN A 52 -2.94 -21.22 -5.65
C GLN A 52 -1.48 -21.52 -5.96
N VAL A 53 -0.80 -20.51 -6.51
CA VAL A 53 0.65 -20.54 -6.68
C VAL A 53 1.23 -19.36 -5.92
N TYR A 54 2.14 -19.67 -5.00
CA TYR A 54 2.87 -18.70 -4.20
C TYR A 54 4.21 -18.43 -4.88
N PHE A 55 4.50 -17.16 -5.13
CA PHE A 55 5.79 -16.70 -5.62
C PHE A 55 6.49 -15.89 -4.54
N VAL A 56 7.74 -16.27 -4.26
CA VAL A 56 8.67 -15.45 -3.47
C VAL A 56 9.83 -15.11 -4.40
N GLN A 57 10.12 -13.83 -4.63
CA GLN A 57 11.15 -13.40 -5.59
C GLN A 57 11.05 -14.11 -6.95
N ASN A 58 9.85 -14.09 -7.55
CA ASN A 58 9.54 -14.74 -8.83
C ASN A 58 9.71 -16.28 -8.84
N SER A 59 9.87 -16.91 -7.68
CA SER A 59 10.05 -18.36 -7.56
C SER A 59 8.76 -19.00 -7.07
N GLY A 60 8.12 -19.77 -7.94
CA GLY A 60 6.79 -20.33 -7.72
C GLY A 60 6.80 -21.67 -6.97
N THR A 61 5.82 -21.87 -6.11
CA THR A 61 5.50 -23.15 -5.49
C THR A 61 3.99 -23.26 -5.24
N LYS A 62 3.44 -24.47 -5.35
CA LYS A 62 2.06 -24.78 -4.94
C LYS A 62 1.96 -25.18 -3.46
N ASN A 63 3.09 -25.41 -2.80
CA ASN A 63 3.12 -25.84 -1.41
C ASN A 63 3.28 -24.61 -0.48
N PRO A 64 2.29 -24.30 0.38
CA PRO A 64 2.35 -23.15 1.29
C PRO A 64 3.54 -23.17 2.24
N ASN A 65 3.93 -24.35 2.74
CA ASN A 65 5.04 -24.46 3.69
C ASN A 65 6.37 -24.17 3.00
N VAL A 66 6.56 -24.64 1.77
CA VAL A 66 7.74 -24.32 0.96
C VAL A 66 7.82 -22.81 0.71
N ALA A 67 6.69 -22.15 0.49
CA ALA A 67 6.65 -20.71 0.25
C ALA A 67 7.07 -19.90 1.50
N VAL A 68 6.65 -20.33 2.70
CA VAL A 68 7.13 -19.76 3.97
C VAL A 68 8.62 -20.01 4.20
N GLU A 69 9.13 -21.20 3.85
CA GLU A 69 10.57 -21.50 3.95
C GLU A 69 11.40 -20.68 2.95
N MET A 70 10.89 -20.43 1.73
CA MET A 70 11.52 -19.53 0.78
C MET A 70 11.66 -18.11 1.36
N MET A 71 10.62 -17.61 2.05
CA MET A 71 10.66 -16.33 2.75
C MET A 71 11.72 -16.30 3.84
N ARG A 72 11.72 -17.30 4.74
CA ARG A 72 12.73 -17.45 5.80
C ARG A 72 14.14 -17.46 5.25
N PHE A 73 14.37 -18.23 4.19
CA PHE A 73 15.67 -18.32 3.55
C PHE A 73 16.13 -16.95 3.05
N VAL A 74 15.31 -16.22 2.28
CA VAL A 74 15.66 -14.89 1.76
C VAL A 74 16.00 -13.94 2.91
N LEU A 75 15.14 -13.87 3.93
CA LEU A 75 15.32 -12.99 5.09
C LEU A 75 16.56 -13.33 5.92
N SER A 76 16.88 -14.62 6.07
CA SER A 76 18.08 -15.08 6.82
C SER A 76 19.40 -14.71 6.14
N LYS A 77 19.39 -14.53 4.81
CA LYS A 77 20.59 -14.25 4.01
C LYS A 77 20.72 -12.78 3.62
N ALA A 78 19.61 -12.07 3.53
CA ALA A 78 19.60 -10.65 3.23
C ALA A 78 20.29 -9.86 4.36
N ARG A 79 21.15 -8.90 4.00
CA ARG A 79 21.77 -8.02 4.99
C ARG A 79 20.78 -7.00 5.55
N LYS A 80 19.95 -6.44 4.67
CA LYS A 80 18.92 -5.45 5.01
C LYS A 80 17.90 -5.37 3.88
N VAL A 81 16.65 -5.70 4.17
CA VAL A 81 15.50 -5.55 3.28
C VAL A 81 14.83 -4.23 3.56
N THR A 82 14.73 -3.37 2.54
CA THR A 82 14.12 -2.04 2.64
C THR A 82 12.84 -1.89 1.83
N GLN A 83 12.50 -2.85 0.96
CA GLN A 83 11.28 -2.77 0.15
C GLN A 83 10.49 -4.08 0.24
N LEU A 84 9.19 -3.97 0.43
CA LEU A 84 8.25 -5.09 0.36
C LEU A 84 7.17 -4.79 -0.68
N GLU A 85 7.03 -5.69 -1.65
CA GLU A 85 5.95 -5.67 -2.63
C GLU A 85 5.07 -6.90 -2.45
N LEU A 86 3.79 -6.67 -2.23
CA LEU A 86 2.76 -7.69 -2.08
C LEU A 86 1.82 -7.62 -3.28
N TYR A 87 1.65 -8.75 -3.96
CA TYR A 87 0.56 -8.95 -4.91
C TYR A 87 -0.26 -10.17 -4.48
N PHE A 88 -1.57 -10.04 -4.34
CA PHE A 88 -2.39 -11.19 -4.00
C PHE A 88 -3.77 -11.14 -4.65
N GLU A 89 -4.16 -12.31 -5.14
CA GLU A 89 -5.48 -12.62 -5.70
C GLU A 89 -6.26 -13.60 -4.82
N ASP A 90 -5.67 -14.04 -3.73
CA ASP A 90 -6.21 -15.08 -2.87
C ASP A 90 -7.36 -14.56 -1.98
N VAL A 91 -8.37 -15.40 -1.75
CA VAL A 91 -9.42 -15.18 -0.75
C VAL A 91 -9.00 -15.65 0.64
N ASN A 92 -8.16 -16.68 0.72
CA ASN A 92 -7.65 -17.25 1.95
C ASN A 92 -6.29 -16.67 2.35
N LEU A 93 -6.33 -15.63 3.19
CA LEU A 93 -5.15 -14.88 3.60
C LEU A 93 -4.26 -15.60 4.64
N LYS A 94 -4.55 -16.85 5.02
CA LYS A 94 -3.78 -17.59 6.06
C LYS A 94 -2.31 -17.72 5.71
N VAL A 95 -2.00 -18.07 4.46
CA VAL A 95 -0.61 -18.27 4.03
C VAL A 95 0.12 -16.93 3.93
N LEU A 96 -0.54 -15.90 3.39
CA LEU A 96 0.00 -14.54 3.38
C LEU A 96 0.35 -14.07 4.79
N ASN A 97 -0.56 -14.25 5.76
CA ASN A 97 -0.31 -13.90 7.15
C ASN A 97 0.91 -14.61 7.74
N ARG A 98 1.06 -15.92 7.47
CA ARG A 98 2.26 -16.68 7.90
C ARG A 98 3.54 -16.13 7.26
N MET A 99 3.50 -15.73 5.99
CA MET A 99 4.66 -15.11 5.34
C MET A 99 4.99 -13.74 5.94
N LEU A 100 3.98 -12.93 6.22
CA LEU A 100 4.16 -11.61 6.83
C LEU A 100 4.65 -11.72 8.28
N ASP A 101 4.29 -12.77 9.01
CA ASP A 101 4.87 -13.04 10.34
C ASP A 101 6.39 -13.20 10.27
N GLU A 102 6.92 -13.85 9.23
CA GLU A 102 8.37 -13.97 9.04
C GLU A 102 9.02 -12.61 8.73
N VAL A 103 8.31 -11.73 8.02
CA VAL A 103 8.76 -10.34 7.78
C VAL A 103 8.82 -9.56 9.09
N VAL A 104 7.77 -9.63 9.91
CA VAL A 104 7.69 -8.91 11.19
C VAL A 104 8.76 -9.38 12.18
N LYS A 105 9.09 -10.67 12.20
CA LYS A 105 10.07 -11.26 13.12
C LYS A 105 11.52 -11.04 12.70
N SER A 106 11.78 -10.65 11.46
CA SER A 106 13.16 -10.60 10.94
C SER A 106 13.83 -9.27 11.28
N GLU A 107 14.96 -9.34 12.00
CA GLU A 107 15.81 -8.18 12.31
C GLU A 107 16.46 -7.55 11.07
N ASN A 108 16.56 -8.32 9.98
CA ASN A 108 17.11 -7.86 8.70
C ASN A 108 16.09 -7.01 7.92
N VAL A 109 14.87 -6.82 8.41
CA VAL A 109 13.83 -6.02 7.77
C VAL A 109 13.77 -4.64 8.40
N GLN A 110 14.03 -3.63 7.57
CA GLN A 110 13.96 -2.21 7.91
C GLN A 110 13.35 -1.50 6.71
N LEU A 111 12.03 -1.65 6.54
CA LEU A 111 11.31 -1.22 5.37
C LEU A 111 11.31 0.30 5.26
N GLU A 112 11.71 0.79 4.09
CA GLU A 112 11.53 2.17 3.62
C GLU A 112 10.30 2.25 2.71
N THR A 113 9.97 1.16 1.99
CA THR A 113 8.85 1.12 1.04
C THR A 113 7.98 -0.12 1.24
N LEU A 114 6.66 0.09 1.34
CA LEU A 114 5.63 -0.96 1.29
C LEU A 114 4.67 -0.70 0.13
N ARG A 115 4.52 -1.68 -0.76
CA ARG A 115 3.56 -1.60 -1.88
C ARG A 115 2.65 -2.80 -1.86
N VAL A 116 1.35 -2.53 -1.96
CA VAL A 116 0.33 -3.58 -1.95
C VAL A 116 -0.49 -3.51 -3.21
N LYS A 117 -0.74 -4.65 -3.84
CA LYS A 117 -1.65 -4.77 -4.97
C LYS A 117 -2.54 -5.96 -4.70
N ARG A 118 -3.84 -5.70 -4.54
CA ARG A 118 -4.86 -6.71 -4.27
C ARG A 118 -5.84 -6.77 -5.45
N ARG A 119 -6.31 -7.96 -5.79
CA ARG A 119 -7.31 -8.14 -6.86
C ARG A 119 -8.75 -7.99 -6.35
N HIS A 120 -9.02 -8.45 -5.13
CA HIS A 120 -10.37 -8.46 -4.56
C HIS A 120 -10.56 -7.34 -3.52
N ALA A 121 -11.73 -6.72 -3.54
CA ALA A 121 -12.21 -5.86 -2.45
C ALA A 121 -12.86 -6.73 -1.34
N GLY A 122 -13.04 -6.16 -0.15
CA GLY A 122 -13.57 -6.83 1.04
C GLY A 122 -12.55 -7.65 1.83
N GLN A 123 -11.25 -7.49 1.54
CA GLN A 123 -10.20 -8.27 2.16
C GLN A 123 -9.25 -7.37 2.95
N SER A 124 -9.39 -7.39 4.27
CA SER A 124 -8.44 -6.78 5.21
C SER A 124 -7.42 -7.81 5.68
N VAL A 125 -6.14 -7.48 5.54
CA VAL A 125 -5.01 -8.29 5.99
C VAL A 125 -4.40 -7.62 7.23
N THR A 126 -4.83 -8.02 8.43
CA THR A 126 -4.38 -7.40 9.69
C THR A 126 -2.85 -7.39 9.84
N LYS A 127 -2.17 -8.42 9.33
CA LYS A 127 -0.70 -8.50 9.32
C LYS A 127 0.02 -7.42 8.53
N ILE A 128 -0.65 -6.76 7.57
CA ILE A 128 -0.09 -5.58 6.92
C ILE A 128 0.10 -4.45 7.94
N GLY A 129 -0.86 -4.24 8.85
CA GLY A 129 -0.70 -3.26 9.92
C GLY A 129 0.42 -3.62 10.90
N ASP A 130 0.59 -4.91 11.23
CA ASP A 130 1.73 -5.37 12.05
C ASP A 130 3.08 -5.07 11.38
N VAL A 131 3.19 -5.28 10.05
CA VAL A 131 4.38 -4.93 9.26
C VAL A 131 4.65 -3.42 9.28
N ILE A 132 3.61 -2.60 9.14
CA ILE A 132 3.74 -1.13 9.22
C ILE A 132 4.26 -0.73 10.59
N ARG A 133 3.66 -1.26 11.66
CA ARG A 133 4.04 -0.95 13.04
C ARG A 133 5.48 -1.36 13.35
N ALA A 134 5.90 -2.54 12.92
CA ALA A 134 7.27 -3.04 13.11
C ALA A 134 8.32 -2.17 12.41
N ASN A 135 7.96 -1.48 11.33
CA ASN A 135 8.86 -0.66 10.52
C ASN A 135 8.56 0.85 10.64
N ALA A 136 7.85 1.27 11.70
CA ALA A 136 7.30 2.61 11.78
C ALA A 136 8.33 3.75 11.71
N SER A 137 9.56 3.50 12.19
CA SER A 137 10.65 4.49 12.19
C SER A 137 11.45 4.54 10.88
N THR A 138 11.35 3.52 10.03
CA THR A 138 12.13 3.44 8.78
C THR A 138 11.29 3.68 7.54
N LEU A 139 9.97 3.46 7.62
CA LEU A 139 9.07 3.61 6.49
C LEU A 139 9.03 5.06 6.01
N ARG A 140 9.13 5.22 4.69
CA ARG A 140 9.04 6.50 3.96
C ARG A 140 7.90 6.48 2.95
N GLU A 141 7.59 5.32 2.39
CA GLU A 141 6.54 5.16 1.39
C GLU A 141 5.65 3.96 1.70
N ILE A 142 4.34 4.19 1.70
CA ILE A 142 3.32 3.14 1.74
C ILE A 142 2.36 3.40 0.59
N THR A 143 2.03 2.40 -0.23
CA THR A 143 1.09 2.56 -1.34
C THR A 143 0.07 1.44 -1.43
N ARG A 144 -1.19 1.83 -1.69
CA ARG A 144 -2.36 0.98 -1.94
C ARG A 144 -2.68 -0.02 -0.80
N VAL A 145 -2.35 0.34 0.44
CA VAL A 145 -2.80 -0.41 1.62
C VAL A 145 -4.27 -0.12 1.92
N GLY A 146 -4.93 -1.03 2.62
CA GLY A 146 -6.28 -0.79 3.14
C GLY A 146 -6.28 0.28 4.22
N ILE A 147 -7.35 1.06 4.32
CA ILE A 147 -7.47 2.10 5.37
C ILE A 147 -7.55 1.47 6.77
N SER A 148 -8.19 0.31 6.91
CA SER A 148 -8.24 -0.42 8.18
C SER A 148 -6.86 -0.93 8.58
N GLU A 149 -6.10 -1.47 7.62
CA GLU A 149 -4.73 -1.97 7.80
C GLU A 149 -3.78 -0.85 8.21
N ALA A 150 -3.86 0.31 7.55
CA ALA A 150 -3.08 1.49 7.88
C ALA A 150 -3.39 1.99 9.29
N SER A 151 -4.67 2.16 9.62
CA SER A 151 -5.09 2.64 10.94
C SER A 151 -4.68 1.70 12.09
N HIS A 152 -4.58 0.39 11.83
CA HIS A 152 -4.09 -0.60 12.79
C HIS A 152 -2.57 -0.49 13.00
N GLY A 153 -1.81 -0.15 11.96
CA GLY A 153 -0.35 -0.10 12.01
C GLY A 153 0.25 1.23 12.42
N PHE A 154 -0.48 2.34 12.27
CA PHE A 154 0.08 3.68 12.44
C PHE A 154 0.37 4.02 13.90
N THR A 155 1.45 4.78 14.09
CA THR A 155 1.92 5.31 15.38
C THR A 155 2.57 6.68 15.16
N ASP A 156 2.89 7.36 16.25
CA ASP A 156 3.49 8.70 16.28
C ASP A 156 4.91 8.75 15.70
N LYS A 157 5.52 7.59 15.46
CA LYS A 157 6.84 7.42 14.82
C LYS A 157 6.79 7.51 13.30
N ILE A 158 5.61 7.33 12.68
CA ILE A 158 5.45 7.29 11.22
C ILE A 158 5.66 8.69 10.63
N ARG A 159 6.61 8.81 9.70
CA ARG A 159 6.90 10.01 8.91
C ARG A 159 7.10 9.63 7.45
N LEU A 160 6.02 9.65 6.67
CA LEU A 160 6.05 9.20 5.27
C LEU A 160 6.22 10.38 4.31
N ASP A 161 7.06 10.18 3.30
CA ASP A 161 7.06 11.04 2.12
C ASP A 161 5.79 10.79 1.30
N ARG A 162 5.33 9.54 1.25
CA ARG A 162 4.15 9.15 0.46
C ARG A 162 3.29 8.13 1.21
N PHE A 163 2.01 8.44 1.35
CA PHE A 163 0.99 7.53 1.85
C PHE A 163 -0.12 7.36 0.84
N GLY A 164 -0.28 6.14 0.34
CA GLY A 164 -1.38 5.74 -0.51
C GLY A 164 -2.24 4.68 0.15
N CYS A 165 -3.53 4.96 0.33
CA CYS A 165 -4.48 3.98 0.84
C CYS A 165 -5.75 3.90 0.01
N MET A 166 -6.55 2.88 0.29
CA MET A 166 -7.83 2.61 -0.34
C MET A 166 -8.83 2.08 0.68
N SER A 167 -10.13 2.27 0.41
CA SER A 167 -11.20 1.71 1.25
C SER A 167 -11.59 0.27 0.88
N PHE A 168 -10.88 -0.35 -0.07
CA PHE A 168 -11.28 -1.62 -0.66
C PHE A 168 -11.14 -2.80 0.30
N ASP A 169 -10.37 -2.66 1.36
CA ASP A 169 -10.29 -3.65 2.44
C ASP A 169 -11.57 -3.76 3.28
N LEU A 170 -12.42 -2.74 3.25
CA LEU A 170 -13.72 -2.70 3.94
C LEU A 170 -14.89 -3.24 3.09
N GLY A 171 -14.64 -3.55 1.81
CA GLY A 171 -15.66 -3.99 0.85
C GLY A 171 -16.01 -2.92 -0.19
N PHE A 172 -16.98 -3.24 -1.07
CA PHE A 172 -17.42 -2.35 -2.14
C PHE A 172 -18.26 -1.17 -1.62
N GLN A 173 -19.05 -1.40 -0.57
CA GLN A 173 -19.88 -0.41 0.09
C GLN A 173 -19.66 -0.52 1.60
N PRO A 174 -18.58 0.09 2.14
CA PRO A 174 -18.42 0.20 3.58
C PRO A 174 -19.63 0.92 4.19
N THR A 175 -20.01 0.55 5.41
CA THR A 175 -21.05 1.28 6.12
C THR A 175 -20.60 2.74 6.34
N PRO A 176 -21.53 3.72 6.38
CA PRO A 176 -21.18 5.14 6.36
C PRO A 176 -20.14 5.58 7.42
N HIS A 177 -20.07 4.88 8.56
CA HIS A 177 -19.17 5.22 9.67
C HIS A 177 -17.82 4.48 9.67
N GLN A 178 -17.64 3.45 8.83
CA GLN A 178 -16.42 2.63 8.86
C GLN A 178 -15.18 3.40 8.40
N VAL A 179 -15.26 4.10 7.26
CA VAL A 179 -14.13 4.88 6.74
C VAL A 179 -13.77 6.04 7.69
N PRO A 180 -14.73 6.86 8.16
CA PRO A 180 -14.43 7.91 9.14
C PRO A 180 -13.75 7.39 10.42
N LEU A 181 -14.19 6.24 10.96
CA LEU A 181 -13.56 5.64 12.14
C LEU A 181 -12.06 5.37 11.94
N HIS A 182 -11.67 4.88 10.76
CA HIS A 182 -10.26 4.62 10.46
C HIS A 182 -9.46 5.92 10.22
N MET A 183 -10.10 6.97 9.68
CA MET A 183 -9.47 8.29 9.58
C MET A 183 -9.22 8.90 10.96
N ILE A 184 -10.18 8.81 11.89
CA ILE A 184 -9.99 9.24 13.28
C ILE A 184 -8.77 8.54 13.90
N ARG A 185 -8.67 7.21 13.77
CA ARG A 185 -7.54 6.44 14.30
C ARG A 185 -6.20 6.85 13.67
N ILE A 186 -6.19 7.18 12.39
CA ILE A 186 -4.99 7.72 11.73
C ILE A 186 -4.61 9.06 12.34
N THR A 187 -5.57 9.97 12.54
CA THR A 187 -5.34 11.26 13.21
C THR A 187 -4.79 11.08 14.63
N GLU A 188 -5.45 10.24 15.44
CA GLU A 188 -5.07 9.95 16.82
C GLU A 188 -3.71 9.26 16.93
N SER A 189 -3.28 8.55 15.88
CA SER A 189 -1.97 7.90 15.88
C SER A 189 -0.81 8.89 15.87
N GLY A 190 -1.01 10.15 15.44
CA GLY A 190 0.05 11.15 15.30
C GLY A 190 1.00 10.92 14.11
N ALA A 191 0.66 10.00 13.20
CA ALA A 191 1.40 9.79 11.96
C ALA A 191 1.38 11.04 11.08
N LYS A 192 2.50 11.31 10.39
CA LYS A 192 2.62 12.44 9.45
C LYS A 192 2.97 11.95 8.05
N PHE A 193 2.40 12.59 7.03
CA PHE A 193 2.70 12.26 5.65
C PHE A 193 2.45 13.41 4.68
N ASP A 194 3.42 13.67 3.80
CA ASP A 194 3.42 14.83 2.91
C ASP A 194 2.51 14.63 1.68
N ASN A 195 2.63 13.48 1.01
CA ASN A 195 1.87 13.17 -0.20
C ASN A 195 0.83 12.08 0.09
N PHE A 196 -0.45 12.46 0.14
CA PHE A 196 -1.55 11.54 0.40
C PHE A 196 -2.29 11.18 -0.89
N SER A 197 -2.45 9.88 -1.15
CA SER A 197 -3.29 9.39 -2.24
C SER A 197 -4.37 8.44 -1.73
N TYR A 198 -5.62 8.68 -2.08
CA TYR A 198 -6.75 7.88 -1.65
C TYR A 198 -7.55 7.36 -2.86
N THR A 199 -7.85 6.06 -2.86
CA THR A 199 -8.69 5.42 -3.87
C THR A 199 -9.97 4.88 -3.25
N SER A 200 -11.13 5.24 -3.79
CA SER A 200 -12.43 4.82 -3.24
C SER A 200 -13.53 4.66 -4.29
N PHE A 201 -14.55 3.86 -3.92
CA PHE A 201 -15.78 3.69 -4.71
C PHE A 201 -16.78 4.83 -4.47
N SER A 202 -16.92 5.30 -3.23
CA SER A 202 -17.95 6.25 -2.78
C SER A 202 -17.53 7.71 -2.78
N GLY A 203 -16.32 8.01 -3.28
CA GLY A 203 -15.75 9.36 -3.25
C GLY A 203 -15.14 9.75 -1.90
N PHE A 204 -14.63 10.98 -1.85
CA PHE A 204 -13.99 11.59 -0.68
C PHE A 204 -14.56 12.99 -0.48
N ASP A 205 -15.32 13.21 0.60
CA ASP A 205 -15.93 14.51 0.90
C ASP A 205 -14.90 15.39 1.65
N PRO A 206 -14.34 16.44 1.02
CA PRO A 206 -13.38 17.31 1.68
C PRO A 206 -14.04 18.25 2.71
N SER A 207 -15.37 18.37 2.72
CA SER A 207 -16.10 19.24 3.65
C SER A 207 -16.37 18.58 5.01
N ASP A 208 -16.13 17.27 5.12
CA ASP A 208 -16.26 16.49 6.34
C ASP A 208 -15.16 16.85 7.37
N GLU A 209 -15.57 17.06 8.62
CA GLU A 209 -14.67 17.48 9.70
C GLU A 209 -13.61 16.42 10.03
N ILE A 210 -13.96 15.13 10.00
CA ILE A 210 -13.04 14.02 10.27
C ILE A 210 -11.96 13.97 9.17
N VAL A 211 -12.38 14.15 7.92
CA VAL A 211 -11.47 14.26 6.79
C VAL A 211 -10.52 15.44 6.96
N GLN A 212 -11.03 16.61 7.32
CA GLN A 212 -10.17 17.79 7.46
C GLN A 212 -9.19 17.69 8.63
N ASN A 213 -9.65 17.18 9.77
CA ASN A 213 -8.81 16.93 10.93
C ASN A 213 -7.70 15.92 10.62
N MET A 214 -7.99 14.90 9.82
CA MET A 214 -6.98 13.93 9.39
C MET A 214 -5.94 14.56 8.48
N LEU A 215 -6.35 15.33 7.47
CA LEU A 215 -5.42 15.97 6.53
C LEU A 215 -4.52 17.01 7.22
N ASP A 216 -5.09 17.83 8.10
CA ASP A 216 -4.32 18.84 8.84
C ASP A 216 -3.44 18.19 9.91
N GLY A 217 -3.98 17.24 10.68
CA GLY A 217 -3.26 16.48 11.69
C GLY A 217 -2.09 15.67 11.13
N ALA A 218 -2.22 15.13 9.91
CA ALA A 218 -1.14 14.43 9.21
C ALA A 218 -0.17 15.37 8.46
N GLU A 219 -0.45 16.67 8.40
CA GLU A 219 0.33 17.70 7.71
C GLU A 219 0.47 17.48 6.18
N VAL A 220 -0.62 17.03 5.54
CA VAL A 220 -0.64 16.74 4.10
C VAL A 220 -0.39 18.01 3.27
N LYS A 221 0.49 17.90 2.26
CA LYS A 221 0.81 18.96 1.31
C LYS A 221 0.25 18.70 -0.08
N THR A 222 0.25 17.45 -0.52
CA THR A 222 -0.34 17.06 -1.80
C THR A 222 -1.38 15.97 -1.62
N LEU A 223 -2.49 16.13 -2.34
CA LEU A 223 -3.63 15.24 -2.27
C LEU A 223 -3.95 14.67 -3.66
N LYS A 224 -4.03 13.35 -3.78
CA LYS A 224 -4.50 12.68 -4.99
C LYS A 224 -5.69 11.79 -4.67
N LEU A 225 -6.86 12.14 -5.20
CA LEU A 225 -8.09 11.38 -5.00
C LEU A 225 -8.46 10.68 -6.29
N THR A 226 -8.51 9.36 -6.26
CA THR A 226 -8.99 8.53 -7.36
C THR A 226 -10.35 7.96 -6.99
N MET A 227 -11.39 8.39 -7.70
CA MET A 227 -12.78 8.16 -7.31
C MET A 227 -13.57 7.58 -8.48
N MET A 228 -14.31 6.50 -8.22
CA MET A 228 -15.24 5.95 -9.21
C MET A 228 -16.57 6.73 -9.25
N ASN A 229 -17.05 7.18 -8.09
CA ASN A 229 -18.22 8.03 -7.98
C ASN A 229 -17.85 9.33 -7.26
N ALA A 230 -18.59 10.40 -7.56
CA ALA A 230 -18.47 11.65 -6.82
C ALA A 230 -18.89 11.44 -5.35
N PRO A 231 -18.24 12.11 -4.38
CA PRO A 231 -18.67 12.09 -2.99
C PRO A 231 -20.10 12.63 -2.84
N MET A 232 -20.85 12.05 -1.91
CA MET A 232 -22.14 12.59 -1.49
C MET A 232 -21.91 13.76 -0.53
N ILE A 233 -21.91 14.98 -1.06
CA ILE A 233 -21.72 16.20 -0.27
C ILE A 233 -23.09 16.79 0.10
N ALA A 234 -23.26 17.17 1.36
CA ALA A 234 -24.51 17.78 1.83
C ALA A 234 -24.81 19.10 1.07
N PRO A 235 -26.09 19.42 0.75
CA PRO A 235 -26.46 20.64 0.01
C PRO A 235 -26.09 21.95 0.71
N ARG A 236 -26.01 21.93 2.04
CA ARG A 236 -25.52 23.02 2.88
C ARG A 236 -24.46 22.44 3.82
N PRO A 237 -23.21 22.27 3.37
CA PRO A 237 -22.15 21.73 4.20
C PRO A 237 -21.78 22.80 5.24
N GLY A 238 -22.24 22.63 6.48
CA GLY A 238 -22.05 23.50 7.67
C GLY A 238 -21.65 24.95 7.37
N TYR A 239 -20.35 25.20 7.16
CA TYR A 239 -19.77 26.35 6.44
C TYR A 239 -18.31 26.02 6.01
N MET A 240 -18.07 24.73 5.70
CA MET A 240 -16.80 24.05 5.33
C MET A 240 -15.69 24.09 6.40
N ILE A 241 -15.93 23.40 7.51
CA ILE A 241 -15.16 23.36 8.77
C ILE A 241 -13.75 22.75 8.52
N GLY A 242 -12.57 23.37 8.68
CA GLY A 242 -12.11 24.71 9.03
C GLY A 242 -10.80 25.07 8.28
N LYS A 243 -10.82 24.85 6.95
CA LYS A 243 -9.83 25.18 5.91
C LYS A 243 -8.41 24.63 6.12
N ILE A 244 -8.05 23.67 5.28
CA ILE A 244 -6.70 23.12 5.24
C ILE A 244 -5.80 24.03 4.39
N ARG A 245 -4.84 24.68 5.03
CA ARG A 245 -3.94 25.66 4.40
C ARG A 245 -2.65 25.06 3.85
N ARG A 246 -2.29 23.86 4.32
CA ARG A 246 -1.04 23.17 3.96
C ARG A 246 -1.12 22.46 2.63
N VAL A 247 -2.32 22.13 2.16
CA VAL A 247 -2.50 21.46 0.87
C VAL A 247 -2.30 22.47 -0.26
N GLU A 248 -1.24 22.26 -1.02
CA GLU A 248 -0.79 23.13 -2.11
C GLU A 248 -1.26 22.62 -3.48
N ARG A 249 -1.47 21.30 -3.59
CA ARG A 249 -1.86 20.62 -4.84
C ARG A 249 -2.89 19.53 -4.58
N VAL A 250 -3.93 19.52 -5.41
CA VAL A 250 -4.99 18.52 -5.39
C VAL A 250 -5.21 17.95 -6.79
N GLU A 251 -5.12 16.63 -6.92
CA GLU A 251 -5.48 15.90 -8.15
C GLU A 251 -6.75 15.10 -7.92
N LEU A 252 -7.78 15.40 -8.71
CA LEU A 252 -9.06 14.69 -8.74
C LEU A 252 -9.10 13.82 -9.99
N VAL A 253 -8.96 12.51 -9.81
CA VAL A 253 -8.93 11.53 -10.89
C VAL A 253 -10.27 10.79 -10.93
N GLU A 254 -11.03 11.03 -11.99
CA GLU A 254 -12.24 10.27 -12.32
C GLU A 254 -11.84 8.97 -13.04
N ILE A 255 -12.31 7.83 -12.56
CA ILE A 255 -12.19 6.57 -13.30
C ILE A 255 -13.36 6.49 -14.29
N VAL A 256 -13.05 6.38 -15.58
CA VAL A 256 -14.03 6.30 -16.67
C VAL A 256 -13.80 5.05 -17.51
N ALA A 257 -14.90 4.45 -18.00
CA ALA A 257 -14.83 3.27 -18.88
C ALA A 257 -14.34 3.60 -20.30
N GLU A 258 -14.42 4.87 -20.71
CA GLU A 258 -13.88 5.42 -21.94
C GLU A 258 -13.66 6.94 -21.76
N PRO A 259 -12.71 7.57 -22.47
CA PRO A 259 -12.43 9.00 -22.34
C PRO A 259 -13.68 9.85 -22.55
N GLN A 260 -14.05 10.67 -21.56
CA GLN A 260 -15.22 11.53 -21.64
C GLN A 260 -14.82 12.97 -21.94
N ARG A 261 -15.66 13.68 -22.69
CA ARG A 261 -15.42 15.12 -22.94
C ARG A 261 -15.52 15.97 -21.67
N ILE A 262 -16.32 15.52 -20.71
CA ILE A 262 -16.61 16.24 -19.47
C ILE A 262 -16.17 15.37 -18.30
N ASN A 263 -15.39 15.95 -17.39
CA ASN A 263 -15.05 15.33 -16.12
C ASN A 263 -16.17 15.58 -15.11
N LYS A 264 -16.83 14.53 -14.61
CA LYS A 264 -17.98 14.68 -13.70
C LYS A 264 -17.60 15.34 -12.37
N LEU A 265 -16.35 15.19 -11.94
CA LEU A 265 -15.85 15.79 -10.70
C LEU A 265 -15.74 17.32 -10.82
N PHE A 266 -15.78 17.90 -12.03
CA PHE A 266 -15.76 19.34 -12.20
C PHE A 266 -16.96 20.04 -11.53
N GLY A 267 -18.10 19.35 -11.40
CA GLY A 267 -19.29 19.89 -10.73
C GLY A 267 -19.07 20.25 -9.25
N ILE A 268 -18.10 19.61 -8.59
CA ILE A 268 -17.78 19.84 -7.17
C ILE A 268 -16.52 20.70 -6.98
N ARG A 269 -15.97 21.28 -8.06
CA ARG A 269 -14.75 22.13 -8.03
C ARG A 269 -14.82 23.25 -6.99
N HIS A 270 -15.93 23.98 -6.99
CA HIS A 270 -16.16 25.11 -6.09
C HIS A 270 -16.08 24.73 -4.61
N ILE A 271 -16.28 23.46 -4.24
CA ILE A 271 -16.18 22.96 -2.87
C ILE A 271 -14.69 22.78 -2.50
N PHE A 272 -13.92 22.15 -3.38
CA PHE A 272 -12.48 21.96 -3.19
C PHE A 272 -11.73 23.30 -3.09
N GLU A 273 -12.03 24.26 -3.98
CA GLU A 273 -11.41 25.60 -3.93
C GLU A 273 -11.69 26.33 -2.62
N LYS A 274 -12.86 26.10 -2.01
CA LYS A 274 -13.22 26.73 -0.75
C LYS A 274 -12.61 26.04 0.48
N VAL A 275 -12.49 24.71 0.47
CA VAL A 275 -11.86 23.91 1.55
C VAL A 275 -10.34 24.10 1.56
N PHE A 276 -9.72 24.21 0.38
CA PHE A 276 -8.28 24.33 0.18
C PHE A 276 -7.93 25.73 -0.37
N PRO A 277 -7.99 26.80 0.46
CA PRO A 277 -7.86 28.17 -0.01
C PRO A 277 -6.48 28.51 -0.63
N ASN A 278 -5.44 27.73 -0.31
CA ASN A 278 -4.07 27.93 -0.80
C ASN A 278 -3.70 26.97 -1.95
N CYS A 279 -4.63 26.11 -2.39
CA CYS A 279 -4.36 25.17 -3.46
C CYS A 279 -4.45 25.88 -4.81
N HIS A 280 -3.30 26.21 -5.38
CA HIS A 280 -3.22 26.83 -6.72
C HIS A 280 -3.32 25.79 -7.83
N ASP A 281 -2.94 24.53 -7.56
CA ASP A 281 -2.92 23.44 -8.52
C ASP A 281 -4.06 22.43 -8.23
N LEU A 282 -5.30 22.82 -8.55
CA LEU A 282 -6.47 21.93 -8.53
C LEU A 282 -6.70 21.32 -9.91
N LEU A 283 -6.27 20.07 -10.09
CA LEU A 283 -6.30 19.35 -11.37
C LEU A 283 -7.46 18.35 -11.43
N PHE A 284 -8.18 18.35 -12.54
CA PHE A 284 -9.22 17.36 -12.84
C PHE A 284 -8.73 16.48 -13.98
N LEU A 285 -8.50 15.21 -13.67
CA LEU A 285 -7.92 14.23 -14.58
C LEU A 285 -8.91 13.08 -14.79
N GLN A 286 -8.78 12.41 -15.92
CA GLN A 286 -9.46 11.15 -16.18
C GLN A 286 -8.44 10.04 -16.31
N GLN A 287 -8.74 8.91 -15.68
CA GLN A 287 -8.02 7.68 -15.88
C GLN A 287 -8.97 6.69 -16.57
N TRP A 288 -8.52 6.18 -17.71
CA TRP A 288 -9.20 5.12 -18.43
C TRP A 288 -8.74 3.76 -17.90
N ASP A 289 -9.69 2.89 -17.56
CA ASP A 289 -9.44 1.51 -17.13
C ASP A 289 -8.97 0.61 -18.28
#